data_AF-A0A0T0M4H9-F1
#
_entry.id   AF-A0A0T0M4H9-F1
#
_cell.length_a   1.000
_cell.length_b   1.000
_cell.length_c   1.000
_cell.angle_alpha   90.00
_cell.angle_beta   90.00
_cell.angle_gamma   90.00
#
_symmetry.space_group_name_H-M   'P 1'
#
loop_
_entity.id
_entity.type
_entity.pdbx_description
1 polymer ?
#
loop_
_entity_poly.entity_id
_entity_poly.type
_entity_poly.pdbx_seq_one_letter_code
_entity_poly.pdbx_strand_id
1 'polypeptide(L)'
;MRKFKLCLLIFGLITATACDDTEEKEDEVQNVDKKSSVETELSVQHIDTADVLITKHKIWKDNKLFREIIKRDTIPALGDSLQVVEDENGNEHSTKVKKDYEFYITVQ
;
A
#
# COMPACT_ATOMS: atom_id res chain seq x y z
N MET A 1 9.70 -52.60 12.78
CA MET A 1 10.35 -51.37 12.25
C MET A 1 9.53 -50.65 11.17
N ARG A 2 8.29 -51.07 10.83
CA ARG A 2 7.47 -50.45 9.77
C ARG A 2 6.63 -49.24 10.22
N LYS A 3 6.50 -49.02 11.53
CA LYS A 3 5.71 -47.92 12.12
C LYS A 3 6.51 -46.63 12.33
N PHE A 4 7.85 -46.69 12.31
CA PHE A 4 8.72 -45.53 12.52
C PHE A 4 8.93 -44.71 11.23
N LYS A 5 8.87 -45.36 10.06
CA LYS A 5 8.97 -44.68 8.75
C LYS A 5 7.73 -43.83 8.40
N LEU A 6 6.56 -44.14 8.98
CA LEU A 6 5.33 -43.40 8.68
C LEU A 6 5.27 -42.06 9.43
N CYS A 7 5.84 -41.98 10.65
CA CYS A 7 5.90 -40.72 11.41
C CYS A 7 6.82 -39.68 10.77
N LEU A 8 7.90 -40.11 10.11
CA LEU A 8 8.84 -39.19 9.46
C LEU A 8 8.27 -38.51 8.20
N LEU A 9 7.25 -39.11 7.58
CA LEU A 9 6.62 -38.56 6.38
C LEU A 9 5.58 -37.46 6.70
N ILE A 10 5.04 -37.46 7.92
CA ILE A 10 4.04 -36.47 8.36
C ILE A 10 4.73 -35.20 8.88
N PHE A 11 5.94 -35.31 9.46
CA PHE A 11 6.68 -34.15 9.94
C PHE A 11 7.26 -33.28 8.82
N GLY A 12 7.44 -33.83 7.62
CA GLY A 12 7.94 -33.08 6.45
C GLY A 12 6.91 -32.20 5.75
N LEU A 13 5.60 -32.39 6.00
CA LEU A 13 4.55 -31.56 5.37
C LEU A 13 4.28 -30.24 6.11
N ILE A 14 4.73 -30.11 7.37
CA ILE A 14 4.40 -28.94 8.21
C ILE A 14 5.39 -27.78 7.95
N THR A 15 6.52 -28.03 7.30
CA THR A 15 7.55 -27.00 7.03
C THR A 15 7.36 -26.25 5.71
N ALA A 16 6.30 -26.54 4.95
CA ALA A 16 6.06 -25.95 3.62
C ALA A 16 5.08 -24.76 3.60
N THR A 17 4.54 -24.34 4.74
CA THR A 17 3.57 -23.23 4.83
C THR A 17 4.12 -21.99 5.53
N ALA A 18 5.45 -21.83 5.59
CA ALA A 18 6.11 -20.72 6.29
C ALA A 18 6.55 -19.57 5.37
N CYS A 19 6.14 -19.56 4.09
CA CYS A 19 6.30 -18.43 3.19
C CYS A 19 4.92 -17.92 2.78
N ASP A 20 4.29 -17.14 3.64
CA ASP A 20 3.35 -16.11 3.22
C ASP A 20 3.78 -14.84 3.95
N ASP A 21 4.94 -14.31 3.57
CA ASP A 21 5.32 -12.93 3.83
C ASP A 21 4.51 -12.02 2.89
N THR A 22 3.19 -12.13 2.94
CA THR A 22 2.35 -10.97 2.64
C THR A 22 2.45 -10.08 3.86
N GLU A 23 3.51 -9.29 3.91
CA GLU A 23 3.58 -8.13 4.79
C GLU A 23 2.38 -7.24 4.43
N GLU A 24 1.23 -7.49 5.07
CA GLU A 24 0.14 -6.54 5.05
C GLU A 24 0.74 -5.24 5.59
N LYS A 25 0.75 -4.19 4.77
CA LYS A 25 1.17 -2.87 5.22
C LYS A 25 0.31 -2.55 6.44
N GLU A 26 0.93 -2.48 7.62
CA GLU A 26 0.20 -2.38 8.90
C GLU A 26 -0.76 -1.18 8.93
N ASP A 27 -0.46 -0.16 8.13
CA ASP A 27 -1.23 1.08 8.04
C ASP A 27 -2.32 1.10 6.97
N GLU A 28 -2.47 0.03 6.17
CA GLU A 28 -3.47 -0.03 5.10
C GLU A 28 -4.83 -0.50 5.66
N VAL A 29 -5.89 0.29 5.42
CA VAL A 29 -7.25 -0.08 5.81
C VAL A 29 -7.72 -1.26 4.95
N GLN A 30 -7.58 -2.47 5.50
CA GLN A 30 -7.93 -3.71 4.79
C GLN A 30 -9.43 -3.83 4.49
N ASN A 31 -10.30 -3.24 5.31
CA ASN A 31 -11.76 -3.34 5.14
C ASN A 31 -12.49 -2.06 5.58
N VAL A 32 -13.38 -1.57 4.72
CA VAL A 32 -14.29 -0.45 4.98
C VAL A 32 -15.70 -0.99 5.24
N ASP A 33 -16.35 -0.56 6.32
CA ASP A 33 -17.77 -0.88 6.57
C ASP A 33 -18.65 -0.16 5.53
N LYS A 34 -19.29 -0.90 4.62
CA LYS A 34 -20.05 -0.32 3.50
C LYS A 34 -21.51 0.00 3.87
N LYS A 35 -21.92 -0.17 5.12
CA LYS A 35 -23.32 0.06 5.53
C LYS A 35 -23.70 1.54 5.43
N SER A 36 -22.89 2.41 6.01
CA SER A 36 -23.08 3.86 6.03
C SER A 36 -21.74 4.57 6.26
N SER A 37 -20.88 4.59 5.25
CA SER A 37 -19.53 5.16 5.38
C SER A 37 -19.13 6.04 4.21
N VAL A 38 -18.14 6.89 4.49
CA VAL A 38 -17.42 7.66 3.48
C VAL A 38 -15.96 7.28 3.60
N GLU A 39 -15.40 6.78 2.50
CA GLU A 39 -13.98 6.45 2.36
C GLU A 39 -13.32 7.57 1.55
N THR A 40 -12.21 8.10 2.05
CA THR A 40 -11.43 9.13 1.36
C THR A 40 -10.01 8.61 1.11
N GLU A 41 -9.60 8.63 -0.14
CA GLU A 41 -8.26 8.27 -0.60
C GLU A 41 -7.58 9.54 -1.13
N LEU A 42 -6.42 9.87 -0.56
CA LEU A 42 -5.56 10.99 -0.97
C LEU A 42 -4.29 10.42 -1.58
N SER A 43 -3.91 10.91 -2.76
CA SER A 43 -2.67 10.51 -3.41
C SER A 43 -2.08 11.66 -4.23
N VAL A 44 -0.77 11.59 -4.46
CA VAL A 44 -0.05 12.48 -5.36
C VAL A 44 0.47 11.65 -6.53
N GLN A 45 0.26 12.14 -7.75
CA GLN A 45 0.88 11.60 -8.95
C GLN A 45 1.94 12.60 -9.44
N HIS A 46 3.20 12.19 -9.50
CA HIS A 46 4.26 12.98 -10.10
C HIS A 46 4.16 12.96 -11.63
N ILE A 47 4.14 14.14 -12.25
CA ILE A 47 4.28 14.33 -13.70
C ILE A 47 5.50 15.22 -13.98
N ASP A 48 5.96 15.32 -15.23
CA ASP A 48 7.29 15.88 -15.56
C ASP A 48 7.66 17.18 -14.83
N THR A 49 6.76 18.18 -14.87
CA THR A 49 7.03 19.53 -14.32
C THR A 49 6.11 19.94 -13.17
N ALA A 50 5.20 19.05 -12.75
CA ALA A 50 4.18 19.35 -11.76
C ALA A 50 3.74 18.06 -11.06
N ASP A 51 2.91 18.19 -10.04
CA ASP A 51 2.26 17.05 -9.41
C ASP A 51 0.75 17.16 -9.59
N VAL A 52 0.05 16.04 -9.46
CA VAL A 52 -1.41 16.00 -9.48
C VAL A 52 -1.89 15.46 -8.15
N LEU A 53 -2.58 16.31 -7.38
CA LEU A 53 -3.32 15.88 -6.20
C LEU A 53 -4.60 15.17 -6.66
N ILE A 54 -4.76 13.93 -6.24
CA ILE A 54 -5.93 13.12 -6.52
C ILE A 54 -6.66 12.86 -5.20
N THR A 55 -7.91 13.32 -5.12
CA THR A 55 -8.81 13.03 -4.00
C THR A 55 -9.97 12.20 -4.51
N LYS A 56 -10.16 11.01 -3.93
CA LYS A 56 -11.27 10.12 -4.25
C LYS A 56 -12.13 9.92 -3.00
N HIS A 57 -13.40 10.25 -3.11
CA HIS A 57 -14.39 9.97 -2.08
C HIS A 57 -15.34 8.87 -2.57
N LYS A 58 -15.41 7.75 -1.86
CA LYS A 58 -16.42 6.71 -2.08
C LYS A 58 -17.46 6.81 -0.96
N ILE A 59 -18.71 7.01 -1.35
CA ILE A 59 -19.85 7.09 -0.44
C ILE A 59 -20.58 5.75 -0.52
N TRP A 60 -20.63 5.05 0.60
CA TRP A 60 -21.30 3.76 0.74
C TRP A 60 -22.61 3.92 1.52
N LYS A 61 -23.67 3.31 1.00
CA LYS A 61 -24.99 3.28 1.64
C LYS A 61 -25.64 1.94 1.39
N ASP A 62 -26.18 1.33 2.44
CA ASP A 62 -26.87 0.04 2.40
C ASP A 62 -26.01 -1.06 1.73
N ASN A 63 -24.72 -1.10 2.06
CA ASN A 63 -23.72 -2.03 1.51
C ASN A 63 -23.47 -1.89 0.00
N LYS A 64 -23.82 -0.74 -0.59
CA LYS A 64 -23.60 -0.43 -2.01
C LYS A 64 -22.83 0.86 -2.19
N LEU A 65 -21.99 0.90 -3.22
CA LEU A 65 -21.35 2.14 -3.65
C LEU A 65 -22.45 3.06 -4.19
N PHE A 66 -22.76 4.11 -3.45
CA PHE A 66 -23.76 5.09 -3.84
C PHE A 66 -23.17 6.10 -4.82
N ARG A 67 -21.95 6.55 -4.56
CA ARG A 67 -21.25 7.52 -5.40
C ARG A 67 -19.74 7.43 -5.23
N GLU A 68 -19.03 7.64 -6.31
CA GLU A 68 -17.60 7.95 -6.31
C GLU A 68 -17.40 9.37 -6.86
N ILE A 69 -16.61 10.18 -6.15
CA ILE A 69 -16.26 11.54 -6.54
C ILE A 69 -14.74 11.59 -6.64
N ILE A 70 -14.21 11.87 -7.83
CA ILE A 70 -12.78 11.99 -8.08
C ILE A 70 -12.47 13.43 -8.46
N LYS A 71 -11.63 14.08 -7.66
CA LYS A 71 -11.07 15.39 -7.96
C LYS A 71 -9.59 15.26 -8.29
N ARG A 72 -9.15 15.97 -9.33
CA ARG A 72 -7.76 16.04 -9.76
C ARG A 72 -7.39 17.50 -9.91
N ASP A 73 -6.38 17.93 -9.17
CA ASP A 73 -5.87 19.30 -9.21
C ASP A 73 -4.36 19.26 -9.46
N THR A 74 -3.87 20.10 -10.38
CA THR A 74 -2.43 20.25 -10.59
C THR A 74 -1.85 21.15 -9.49
N ILE A 75 -0.78 20.71 -8.86
CA ILE A 75 -0.06 21.42 -7.81
C ILE A 75 1.44 21.50 -8.16
N PRO A 76 2.22 22.42 -7.55
CA PRO A 76 3.65 22.52 -7.81
C PRO A 76 4.40 21.24 -7.40
N ALA A 77 5.45 20.89 -8.15
CA ALA A 77 6.37 19.84 -7.73
C ALA A 77 7.29 20.32 -6.60
N LEU A 78 7.58 19.45 -5.62
CA LEU A 78 8.50 19.75 -4.51
C LEU A 78 10.00 19.56 -4.87
N GLY A 79 10.27 19.06 -6.07
CA GLY A 79 11.60 18.71 -6.55
C GLY A 79 12.07 17.34 -6.08
N ASP A 80 13.37 17.09 -6.19
CA ASP A 80 13.97 15.79 -5.89
C ASP A 80 14.71 15.83 -4.53
N SER A 81 14.74 14.70 -3.83
CA SER A 81 15.65 14.41 -2.73
C SER A 81 16.70 13.39 -3.18
N LEU A 82 17.88 13.41 -2.55
CA LEU A 82 18.87 12.35 -2.72
C LEU A 82 18.58 11.25 -1.70
N GLN A 83 18.36 10.03 -2.17
CA GLN A 83 18.21 8.85 -1.32
C GLN A 83 19.28 7.83 -1.67
N VAL A 84 19.78 7.13 -0.67
CA VAL A 84 20.65 5.97 -0.86
C VAL A 84 19.74 4.76 -1.04
N VAL A 85 19.88 4.07 -2.16
CA VAL A 85 19.13 2.87 -2.51
C VAL A 85 20.10 1.72 -2.74
N GLU A 86 19.67 0.52 -2.39
CA GLU A 86 20.45 -0.71 -2.55
C GLU A 86 20.04 -1.39 -3.87
N ASP A 87 21.01 -1.82 -4.67
CA ASP A 87 20.76 -2.61 -5.87
C ASP A 87 20.56 -4.11 -5.56
N GLU A 88 20.17 -4.90 -6.56
CA GLU A 88 19.94 -6.34 -6.42
C GLU A 88 21.19 -7.13 -5.97
N ASN A 89 22.39 -6.54 -6.08
CA ASN A 89 23.65 -7.14 -5.68
C ASN A 89 24.11 -6.70 -4.28
N GLY A 90 23.33 -5.85 -3.60
CA GLY A 90 23.63 -5.32 -2.28
C GLY A 90 24.55 -4.10 -2.27
N ASN A 91 24.72 -3.42 -3.41
CA ASN A 91 25.52 -2.19 -3.47
C ASN A 91 24.64 -0.94 -3.30
N GLU A 92 25.08 -0.04 -2.44
CA GLU A 92 24.44 1.25 -2.23
C GLU A 92 24.80 2.25 -3.33
N HIS A 93 23.81 2.97 -3.84
CA HIS A 93 23.99 4.11 -4.74
C HIS A 93 23.06 5.26 -4.39
N SER A 94 23.51 6.50 -4.62
CA SER A 94 22.68 7.68 -4.42
C SER A 94 21.88 7.98 -5.68
N THR A 95 20.55 8.02 -5.56
CA THR A 95 19.63 8.36 -6.65
C THR A 95 18.74 9.54 -6.27
N LYS A 96 18.23 10.24 -7.30
CA LYS A 96 17.23 11.30 -7.14
C LYS A 96 15.84 10.68 -7.09
N VAL A 97 15.12 10.93 -5.99
CA VAL A 97 13.73 10.49 -5.80
C VAL A 97 12.85 11.72 -5.68
N LYS A 98 11.64 11.68 -6.23
CA LYS A 98 10.67 12.78 -6.08
C LYS A 98 10.28 12.93 -4.60
N LYS A 99 10.14 14.16 -4.13
CA LYS A 99 9.66 14.42 -2.77
C LYS A 99 8.14 14.28 -2.73
N ASP A 100 7.66 13.57 -1.72
CA ASP A 100 6.23 13.42 -1.45
C ASP A 100 5.69 14.53 -0.55
N TYR A 101 4.40 14.82 -0.70
CA TYR A 101 3.66 15.68 0.21
C TYR A 101 3.25 14.91 1.47
N GLU A 102 3.34 15.56 2.62
CA GLU A 102 2.70 15.07 3.85
C GLU A 102 1.22 15.48 3.89
N PHE A 103 0.35 14.51 4.14
CA PHE A 103 -1.08 14.76 4.28
C PHE A 103 -1.47 14.94 5.75
N TYR A 104 -2.06 16.08 6.07
CA TYR A 104 -2.66 16.36 7.37
C TYR A 104 -4.18 16.36 7.24
N ILE A 105 -4.86 15.42 7.91
CA ILE A 105 -6.32 15.31 7.87
C ILE A 105 -6.89 15.74 9.22
N THR A 106 -7.79 16.72 9.21
CA THR A 106 -8.56 17.13 10.39
C THR A 106 -10.03 16.78 10.17
N VAL A 107 -10.63 16.09 11.15
CA VAL A 107 -12.05 15.73 11.15
C VAL A 107 -12.76 16.58 12.21
N GLN A 108 -13.94 17.12 11.89
CA GLN A 108 -14.76 17.97 12.78
C GLN A 108 -16.13 17.33 13.02
#